data_AF-A0A6D2HSG9-F1
#
_entry.id   AF-A0A6D2HSG9-F1
#
_cell.length_a   1.000
_cell.length_b   1.000
_cell.length_c   1.000
_cell.angle_alpha   90.00
_cell.angle_beta   90.00
_cell.angle_gamma   90.00
#
_symmetry.space_group_name_H-M   'P 1'
#
loop_
_entity.id
_entity.type
_entity.pdbx_description
1 polymer ?
#
loop_
_entity_poly.entity_id
_entity_poly.type
_entity_poly.pdbx_seq_one_letter_code
_entity_poly.pdbx_strand_id
1 'polypeptide(L)'
;MVNVGEMSESSRWLQEHDQEANETFKSFQRLNVDDSESSKFSRSERSPPKQEDLLALRLKAETLRTELEDLQILNDSMCGEGVDALSVAELRSLLGPLEQGVLRVETQLAKKRKEQEEIDASMVKQEFGEEGDTDAGKSWIESKRNQSLKLQLLAAKKRSYLRKRARELRSSTESRKHSDDHKTLVQAINNMKRDITTLQLLNRRMCGEDIDGMDFFELLVLRKQINFGLVYVESWALKKEGKLGN
;
A
#
# COMPACT_ATOMS: atom_id res chain seq x y z
N MET A 1 11.81 -21.73 41.07
CA MET A 1 12.09 -20.31 40.78
C MET A 1 11.89 -20.13 39.28
N VAL A 2 10.84 -19.40 38.90
CA VAL A 2 10.43 -19.25 37.50
C VAL A 2 11.18 -18.05 36.92
N ASN A 3 11.87 -18.28 35.81
CA ASN A 3 12.59 -17.24 35.07
C ASN A 3 11.56 -16.47 34.22
N VAL A 4 11.40 -15.18 34.46
CA VAL A 4 10.49 -14.29 33.71
C VAL A 4 11.20 -13.88 32.43
N GLY A 5 10.54 -14.12 31.30
CA GLY A 5 11.12 -14.12 29.96
C GLY A 5 11.64 -12.77 29.46
N GLU A 6 12.75 -12.85 28.73
CA GLU A 6 13.20 -11.80 27.81
C GLU A 6 12.21 -11.70 26.65
N MET A 7 11.43 -10.61 26.62
CA MET A 7 10.68 -10.19 25.45
C MET A 7 11.66 -9.66 24.39
N SER A 8 11.53 -10.13 23.15
CA SER A 8 12.35 -9.62 22.03
C SER A 8 12.05 -8.14 21.75
N GLU A 9 13.01 -7.43 21.17
CA GLU A 9 12.86 -6.02 20.77
C GLU A 9 11.69 -5.81 19.80
N SER A 10 11.33 -6.82 19.00
CA SER A 10 10.10 -6.81 18.19
C SER A 10 8.81 -6.79 19.00
N SER A 11 8.79 -7.43 20.18
CA SER A 11 7.61 -7.44 21.05
C SER A 11 7.45 -6.14 21.86
N ARG A 12 8.56 -5.49 22.22
CA ARG A 12 8.54 -4.16 22.86
C ARG A 12 8.08 -3.07 21.87
N TRP A 13 8.46 -3.18 20.59
CA TRP A 13 8.05 -2.26 19.52
C TRP A 13 6.54 -2.31 19.19
N LEU A 14 5.92 -3.50 19.26
CA LEU A 14 4.49 -3.68 19.04
C LEU A 14 3.64 -2.94 20.09
N GLN A 15 4.11 -2.85 21.32
CA GLN A 15 3.32 -2.34 22.45
C GLN A 15 3.39 -0.81 22.59
N GLU A 16 4.56 -0.20 22.34
CA GLU A 16 4.75 1.25 22.44
C GLU A 16 4.11 2.02 21.28
N HIS A 17 4.01 1.43 20.08
CA HIS A 17 3.49 2.11 18.89
C HIS A 17 1.98 1.92 18.64
N ASP A 18 1.32 0.99 19.31
CA ASP A 18 -0.14 0.86 19.30
C ASP A 18 -0.81 2.02 20.08
N GLN A 19 -0.12 2.57 21.08
CA GLN A 19 -0.65 3.67 21.90
C GLN A 19 -0.52 5.04 21.21
N GLU A 20 0.57 5.27 20.46
CA GLU A 20 0.77 6.46 19.63
C GLU A 20 -0.14 6.46 18.37
N ALA A 21 -0.54 5.27 17.91
CA ALA A 21 -1.49 5.10 16.81
C ALA A 21 -2.91 5.60 17.16
N ASN A 22 -3.32 5.54 18.43
CA ASN A 22 -4.65 5.96 18.84
C ASN A 22 -4.81 7.50 18.88
N GLU A 23 -3.73 8.24 19.12
CA GLU A 23 -3.74 9.71 19.12
C GLU A 23 -3.61 10.30 17.71
N THR A 24 -2.86 9.63 16.82
CA THR A 24 -2.83 9.98 15.38
C THR A 24 -4.19 9.65 14.71
N PHE A 25 -4.89 8.63 15.20
CA PHE A 25 -6.23 8.24 14.74
C PHE A 25 -7.30 9.30 15.05
N LYS A 26 -7.27 9.93 16.23
CA LYS A 26 -8.21 11.01 16.59
C LYS A 26 -8.01 12.30 15.79
N SER A 27 -6.81 12.56 15.30
CA SER A 27 -6.49 13.75 14.51
C SER A 27 -6.97 13.62 13.06
N PHE A 28 -6.92 12.42 12.47
CA PHE A 28 -7.47 12.18 11.12
C PHE A 28 -9.01 12.19 11.05
N GLN A 29 -9.71 11.79 12.13
CA GLN A 29 -11.18 11.88 12.17
C GLN A 29 -11.72 13.32 12.22
N ARG A 30 -10.92 14.29 12.68
CA ARG A 30 -11.33 15.71 12.79
C ARG A 30 -11.17 16.52 11.50
N LEU A 31 -10.53 15.97 10.46
CA LEU A 31 -10.27 16.67 9.19
C LEU A 31 -11.31 16.38 8.10
N ASN A 32 -12.37 15.62 8.39
CA ASN A 32 -13.51 15.42 7.48
C ASN A 32 -14.76 16.16 8.01
N VAL A 33 -14.66 17.48 8.16
CA VAL A 33 -15.81 18.35 8.43
C VAL A 33 -15.98 19.30 7.26
N ASP A 34 -17.10 19.11 6.56
CA ASP A 34 -17.85 20.01 5.68
C ASP A 34 -17.09 20.89 4.67
N ASP A 35 -17.00 20.41 3.43
CA ASP A 35 -17.03 21.28 2.25
C ASP A 35 -18.40 21.17 1.58
N SER A 36 -19.37 21.89 2.15
CA SER A 36 -20.68 22.12 1.55
C SER A 36 -20.72 23.52 0.96
N GLU A 37 -19.92 23.78 -0.08
CA GLU A 37 -20.05 25.02 -0.88
C GLU A 37 -21.03 24.82 -2.04
N SER A 38 -22.19 25.46 -1.90
CA SER A 38 -23.21 25.56 -2.93
C SER A 38 -22.75 26.50 -4.05
N SER A 39 -22.20 25.93 -5.14
CA SER A 39 -21.95 26.67 -6.37
C SER A 39 -23.20 26.65 -7.27
N LYS A 40 -23.87 27.80 -7.37
CA LYS A 40 -24.96 28.05 -8.32
C LYS A 40 -24.35 28.22 -9.72
N PHE A 41 -24.60 27.27 -10.62
CA PHE A 41 -24.23 27.40 -12.04
C PHE A 41 -25.41 27.15 -12.96
N SER A 42 -25.47 28.00 -13.99
CA SER A 42 -26.55 28.21 -14.94
C SER A 42 -27.00 26.97 -15.69
N ARG A 43 -28.31 26.86 -15.82
CA ARG A 43 -29.07 25.78 -16.46
C ARG A 43 -28.84 25.81 -17.97
N SER A 44 -27.94 24.97 -18.46
CA SER A 44 -27.93 24.56 -19.87
C SER A 44 -28.80 23.31 -19.96
N GLU A 45 -29.92 23.41 -20.69
CA GLU A 45 -30.83 22.31 -20.98
C GLU A 45 -30.11 21.21 -21.77
N ARG A 46 -29.51 20.26 -21.05
CA ARG A 46 -29.17 18.96 -21.63
C ARG A 46 -30.40 18.07 -21.52
N SER A 47 -30.79 17.49 -22.65
CA SER A 47 -31.78 16.43 -22.70
C SER A 47 -31.47 15.35 -21.66
N PRO A 48 -32.48 14.75 -21.01
CA PRO A 48 -32.26 13.67 -20.06
C PRO A 48 -31.49 12.53 -20.75
N PRO A 49 -30.51 11.91 -20.05
CA PRO A 49 -29.72 10.83 -20.62
C PRO A 49 -30.63 9.71 -21.09
N LYS A 50 -30.34 9.14 -22.26
CA LYS A 50 -31.18 8.06 -22.81
C LYS A 50 -31.06 6.84 -21.90
N GLN A 51 -32.13 6.05 -21.80
CA GLN A 51 -32.12 4.85 -20.98
C GLN A 51 -31.03 3.85 -21.40
N GLU A 52 -30.71 3.81 -22.70
CA GLU A 52 -29.58 3.06 -23.25
C GLU A 52 -28.22 3.51 -22.69
N ASP A 53 -28.01 4.82 -22.50
CA ASP A 53 -26.78 5.36 -21.91
C ASP A 53 -26.62 4.95 -20.45
N LEU A 54 -27.73 4.93 -19.69
CA LEU A 54 -27.75 4.47 -18.30
C LEU A 54 -27.42 2.97 -18.19
N LEU A 55 -27.98 2.14 -19.07
CA LEU A 55 -27.67 0.71 -19.12
C LEU A 55 -26.19 0.46 -19.47
N ALA A 56 -25.65 1.19 -20.45
CA ALA A 56 -24.24 1.10 -20.82
C ALA A 56 -23.32 1.50 -19.66
N LEU A 57 -23.66 2.56 -18.90
CA LEU A 57 -22.91 2.95 -17.71
C LEU A 57 -22.98 1.90 -16.60
N ARG A 58 -24.15 1.29 -16.38
CA ARG A 58 -24.29 0.20 -15.39
C ARG A 58 -23.42 -1.00 -15.75
N LEU A 59 -23.45 -1.44 -17.01
CA LEU A 59 -22.61 -2.53 -17.48
C LEU A 59 -21.12 -2.22 -17.30
N LYS A 60 -20.70 -1.01 -17.68
CA LYS A 60 -19.32 -0.56 -17.50
C LYS A 60 -18.90 -0.49 -16.03
N ALA A 61 -19.79 0.00 -15.16
CA ALA A 61 -19.53 0.05 -13.73
C ALA A 61 -19.38 -1.36 -13.15
N GLU A 62 -20.16 -2.34 -13.61
CA GLU A 62 -20.05 -3.73 -13.18
C GLU A 62 -18.73 -4.37 -13.63
N THR A 63 -18.35 -4.20 -14.91
CA THR A 63 -17.06 -4.70 -15.43
C THR A 63 -15.89 -4.15 -14.64
N LEU A 64 -15.87 -2.83 -14.39
CA LEU A 64 -14.81 -2.19 -13.61
C LEU A 64 -14.82 -2.64 -12.15
N ARG A 65 -15.99 -2.95 -11.58
CA ARG A 65 -16.08 -3.46 -10.20
C ARG A 65 -15.41 -4.83 -10.09
N THR A 66 -15.71 -5.74 -11.01
CA THR A 66 -15.08 -7.07 -11.04
C THR A 66 -13.57 -6.97 -11.20
N GLU A 67 -13.09 -6.18 -12.16
CA GLU A 67 -11.65 -5.96 -12.35
C GLU A 67 -10.98 -5.38 -11.09
N LEU A 68 -11.64 -4.41 -10.45
CA LEU A 68 -11.15 -3.81 -9.21
C LEU A 68 -11.07 -4.84 -8.06
N GLU A 69 -12.10 -5.69 -7.92
CA GLU A 69 -12.15 -6.74 -6.90
C GLU A 69 -11.03 -7.77 -7.11
N ASP A 70 -10.81 -8.23 -8.34
CA ASP A 70 -9.73 -9.16 -8.69
C ASP A 70 -8.35 -8.58 -8.33
N LEU A 71 -8.12 -7.30 -8.69
CA LEU A 71 -6.88 -6.61 -8.38
C LEU A 71 -6.67 -6.42 -6.87
N GLN A 72 -7.74 -6.16 -6.11
CA GLN A 72 -7.67 -6.06 -4.65
C GLN A 72 -7.34 -7.42 -4.02
N ILE A 73 -7.99 -8.50 -4.46
CA ILE A 73 -7.74 -9.87 -3.97
C ILE A 73 -6.28 -10.25 -4.21
N LEU A 74 -5.77 -9.98 -5.42
CA LEU A 74 -4.37 -10.22 -5.74
C LEU A 74 -3.44 -9.40 -4.84
N ASN A 75 -3.72 -8.11 -4.63
CA ASN A 75 -2.90 -7.25 -3.78
C ASN A 75 -2.89 -7.71 -2.31
N ASP A 76 -4.06 -8.11 -1.81
CA ASP A 76 -4.23 -8.68 -0.47
C ASP A 76 -3.36 -9.95 -0.33
N SER A 77 -3.48 -10.87 -1.28
CA SER A 77 -2.76 -12.16 -1.29
C SER A 77 -1.24 -11.96 -1.34
N MET A 78 -0.74 -11.09 -2.22
CA MET A 78 0.69 -10.74 -2.28
C MET A 78 1.19 -10.03 -1.03
N CYS A 79 0.30 -9.44 -0.23
CA CYS A 79 0.62 -8.86 1.07
C CYS A 79 0.42 -9.83 2.25
N GLY A 80 0.18 -11.12 1.99
CA GLY A 80 0.00 -12.15 3.02
C GLY A 80 -1.41 -12.21 3.64
N GLU A 81 -2.39 -11.54 3.05
CA GLU A 81 -3.76 -11.47 3.56
C GLU A 81 -4.68 -12.41 2.79
N GLY A 82 -5.51 -13.20 3.49
CA GLY A 82 -6.42 -14.17 2.86
C GLY A 82 -5.74 -15.37 2.21
N VAL A 83 -4.43 -15.52 2.39
CA VAL A 83 -3.62 -16.63 1.84
C VAL A 83 -4.03 -18.00 2.39
N ASP A 84 -4.72 -18.04 3.53
CA ASP A 84 -5.29 -19.24 4.13
C ASP A 84 -6.46 -19.82 3.31
N ALA A 85 -7.14 -19.01 2.50
CA ALA A 85 -8.21 -19.45 1.61
C ALA A 85 -7.69 -20.01 0.27
N LEU A 86 -6.45 -19.67 -0.13
CA LEU A 86 -5.87 -20.05 -1.44
C LEU A 86 -5.46 -21.51 -1.51
N SER A 87 -5.66 -22.17 -2.64
CA SER A 87 -5.14 -23.51 -2.91
C SER A 87 -3.60 -23.56 -2.94
N VAL A 88 -3.02 -24.76 -2.84
CA VAL A 88 -1.56 -24.95 -2.96
C VAL A 88 -1.05 -24.45 -4.31
N ALA A 89 -1.80 -24.65 -5.40
CA ALA A 89 -1.41 -24.18 -6.72
C ALA A 89 -1.39 -22.64 -6.80
N GLU A 90 -2.39 -21.97 -6.21
CA GLU A 90 -2.45 -20.51 -6.14
C GLU A 90 -1.31 -19.95 -5.29
N LEU A 91 -1.04 -20.53 -4.12
CA LEU A 91 0.10 -20.13 -3.29
C LEU A 91 1.42 -20.25 -4.04
N ARG A 92 1.67 -21.37 -4.73
CA ARG A 92 2.88 -21.55 -5.55
C ARG A 92 2.98 -20.55 -6.69
N SER A 93 1.85 -20.17 -7.29
CA SER A 93 1.84 -19.17 -8.37
C SER A 93 2.26 -17.77 -7.89
N LEU A 94 2.09 -17.46 -6.59
CA LEU A 94 2.52 -16.20 -5.98
C LEU A 94 3.99 -16.18 -5.56
N LEU A 95 4.58 -17.34 -5.23
CA LEU A 95 5.97 -17.44 -4.77
C LEU A 95 6.97 -16.89 -5.80
N GLY A 96 6.94 -17.41 -7.03
CA GLY A 96 7.90 -17.02 -8.07
C GLY A 96 7.92 -15.50 -8.34
N PRO A 97 6.76 -14.84 -8.56
CA PRO A 97 6.71 -13.39 -8.70
C PRO A 97 7.23 -12.61 -7.49
N LEU A 98 6.92 -13.05 -6.26
CA LEU A 98 7.39 -12.39 -5.04
C LEU A 98 8.91 -12.57 -4.85
N GLU A 99 9.45 -13.76 -5.06
CA GLU A 99 10.89 -14.04 -5.04
C GLU A 99 11.65 -13.17 -6.04
N GLN A 100 11.16 -13.10 -7.29
CA GLN A 100 11.71 -12.21 -8.30
C GLN A 100 11.59 -10.73 -7.89
N GLY A 101 10.48 -10.36 -7.25
CA GLY A 101 10.27 -9.02 -6.71
C GLY A 101 11.34 -8.62 -5.70
N VAL A 102 11.67 -9.50 -4.76
CA VAL A 102 12.76 -9.28 -3.79
C VAL A 102 14.08 -9.06 -4.53
N LEU A 103 14.46 -9.96 -5.43
CA LEU A 103 15.74 -9.88 -6.16
C LEU A 103 15.87 -8.59 -6.97
N ARG A 104 14.82 -8.18 -7.68
CA ARG A 104 14.80 -6.94 -8.48
C ARG A 104 14.91 -5.71 -7.58
N VAL A 105 14.16 -5.68 -6.48
CA VAL A 105 14.23 -4.55 -5.52
C VAL A 105 15.59 -4.47 -4.84
N GLU A 106 16.22 -5.59 -4.50
CA GLU A 106 17.58 -5.60 -3.94
C GLU A 106 18.63 -5.08 -4.92
N THR A 107 18.51 -5.50 -6.18
CA THR A 107 19.36 -4.99 -7.26
C THR A 107 19.20 -3.48 -7.42
N GLN A 108 17.96 -2.98 -7.38
CA GLN A 108 17.69 -1.54 -7.52
C GLN A 108 18.14 -0.76 -6.29
N LEU A 109 17.98 -1.30 -5.08
CA LEU A 109 18.50 -0.72 -3.84
C LEU A 109 20.02 -0.58 -3.86
N ALA A 110 20.74 -1.56 -4.41
CA ALA A 110 22.19 -1.48 -4.55
C ALA A 110 22.63 -0.31 -5.44
N LYS A 111 21.87 -0.02 -6.51
CA LYS A 111 22.10 1.16 -7.36
C LYS A 111 21.77 2.45 -6.63
N LYS A 112 20.56 2.54 -6.07
CA LYS A 112 20.05 3.72 -5.35
C LYS A 112 20.83 4.06 -4.09
N ARG A 113 21.54 3.10 -3.49
CA ARG A 113 22.43 3.35 -2.35
C ARG A 113 23.52 4.37 -2.68
N LYS A 114 24.18 4.21 -3.83
CA LYS A 114 25.26 5.12 -4.26
C LYS A 114 24.71 6.53 -4.51
N GLU A 115 23.59 6.61 -5.22
CA GLU A 115 22.87 7.88 -5.45
C GLU A 115 22.49 8.55 -4.13
N GLN A 116 22.00 7.78 -3.15
CA GLN A 116 21.65 8.29 -1.83
C GLN A 116 22.87 8.80 -1.06
N GLU A 117 24.00 8.09 -1.12
CA GLU A 117 25.27 8.53 -0.50
C GLU A 117 25.77 9.85 -1.11
N GLU A 118 25.65 10.02 -2.43
CA GLU A 118 25.98 11.28 -3.12
C GLU A 118 25.05 12.43 -2.71
N ILE A 119 23.74 12.17 -2.61
CA ILE A 119 22.76 13.14 -2.11
C ILE A 119 23.11 13.56 -0.68
N ASP A 120 23.41 12.61 0.19
CA ASP A 120 23.73 12.89 1.59
C ASP A 120 25.04 13.67 1.72
N ALA A 121 26.07 13.33 0.94
CA ALA A 121 27.32 14.09 0.90
C ALA A 121 27.10 15.53 0.42
N SER A 122 26.27 15.73 -0.60
CA SER A 122 25.91 17.06 -1.09
C SER A 122 25.13 17.86 -0.03
N MET A 123 24.20 17.23 0.68
CA MET A 123 23.43 17.88 1.75
C MET A 123 24.33 18.30 2.92
N VAL A 124 25.26 17.43 3.32
CA VAL A 124 26.23 17.74 4.38
C VAL A 124 27.12 18.91 3.96
N LYS A 125 27.65 18.90 2.73
CA LYS A 125 28.50 19.98 2.22
C LYS A 125 27.75 21.32 2.20
N GLN A 126 26.46 21.31 1.85
CA GLN A 126 25.63 22.51 1.82
C GLN A 126 25.38 23.07 3.23
N GLU A 127 25.14 22.22 4.21
CA GLU A 127 24.77 22.63 5.57
C GLU A 127 26.00 22.96 6.45
N PHE A 128 27.07 22.16 6.33
CA PHE A 128 28.25 22.21 7.21
C PHE A 128 29.55 22.64 6.49
N GLY A 129 29.52 22.88 5.18
CA GLY A 129 30.70 23.24 4.39
C GLY A 129 31.60 22.04 4.06
N GLU A 130 32.84 22.31 3.61
CA GLU A 130 33.79 21.26 3.18
C GLU A 130 34.31 20.39 4.33
N GLU A 131 34.13 20.81 5.58
CA GLU A 131 34.51 20.09 6.81
C GLU A 131 33.36 19.22 7.37
N GLY A 132 32.33 18.95 6.58
CA GLY A 132 31.11 18.30 7.05
C GLY A 132 31.23 16.81 7.42
N ASP A 133 32.39 16.15 7.23
CA ASP A 133 32.66 14.80 7.74
C ASP A 133 32.96 14.79 9.26
N THR A 134 32.09 15.45 10.02
CA THR A 134 32.07 15.47 11.47
C THR A 134 31.00 14.52 12.01
N ASP A 135 31.12 14.11 13.27
CA ASP A 135 30.07 13.34 13.95
C ASP A 135 28.73 14.07 13.96
N ALA A 136 28.75 15.40 13.97
CA ALA A 136 27.57 16.25 13.84
C ALA A 136 26.89 16.09 12.46
N GLY A 137 27.66 16.12 11.37
CA GLY A 137 27.16 15.91 10.01
C GLY A 137 26.56 14.52 9.82
N LYS A 138 27.23 13.48 10.35
CA LYS A 138 26.74 12.08 10.32
C LYS A 138 25.41 11.93 11.05
N SER A 139 25.33 12.44 12.28
CA SER A 139 24.11 12.40 13.09
C SER A 139 22.95 13.17 12.44
N TRP A 140 23.25 14.29 11.79
CA TRP A 140 22.24 15.08 11.08
C TRP A 140 21.69 14.36 9.85
N ILE A 141 22.54 13.74 9.03
CA ILE A 141 22.08 12.91 7.90
C ILE A 141 21.25 11.73 8.40
N GLU A 142 21.70 11.04 9.43
CA GLU A 142 20.93 9.93 10.00
C GLU A 142 19.52 10.37 10.42
N SER A 143 19.40 11.55 11.07
CA SER A 143 18.11 12.15 11.40
C SER A 143 17.24 12.41 10.16
N LYS A 144 17.82 12.95 9.07
CA LYS A 144 17.10 13.16 7.80
C LYS A 144 16.65 11.85 7.16
N ARG A 145 17.53 10.85 7.09
CA ARG A 145 17.22 9.51 6.59
C ARG A 145 16.07 8.87 7.39
N ASN A 146 16.12 8.99 8.72
CA ASN A 146 15.07 8.49 9.61
C ASN A 146 13.73 9.20 9.39
N GLN A 147 13.75 10.52 9.14
CA GLN A 147 12.54 11.27 8.79
C GLN A 147 11.93 10.75 7.47
N SER A 148 12.75 10.59 6.43
CA SER A 148 12.30 10.06 5.13
C SER A 148 11.73 8.64 5.27
N LEU A 149 12.42 7.76 6.00
CA LEU A 149 11.95 6.41 6.27
C LEU A 149 10.62 6.41 7.04
N LYS A 150 10.47 7.29 8.05
CA LYS A 150 9.22 7.43 8.81
C LYS A 150 8.06 7.82 7.91
N LEU A 151 8.26 8.76 6.98
CA LEU A 151 7.22 9.15 6.01
C LEU A 151 6.80 7.97 5.13
N GLN A 152 7.76 7.20 4.61
CA GLN A 152 7.46 6.05 3.77
C GLN A 152 6.75 4.92 4.53
N LEU A 153 7.12 4.69 5.80
CA LEU A 153 6.42 3.75 6.67
C LEU A 153 4.99 4.20 6.98
N LEU A 154 4.75 5.50 7.22
CA LEU A 154 3.40 6.04 7.40
C LEU A 154 2.55 5.85 6.14
N ALA A 155 3.11 6.11 4.96
CA ALA A 155 2.43 5.85 3.69
C ALA A 155 2.07 4.36 3.53
N ALA A 156 2.99 3.45 3.87
CA ALA A 156 2.72 2.00 3.85
C ALA A 156 1.63 1.57 4.83
N LYS A 157 1.63 2.12 6.05
CA LYS A 157 0.56 1.89 7.04
C LYS A 157 -0.79 2.36 6.52
N LYS A 158 -0.86 3.56 5.91
CA LYS A 158 -2.08 4.08 5.29
C LYS A 158 -2.58 3.16 4.17
N ARG A 159 -1.69 2.66 3.31
CA ARG A 159 -2.04 1.66 2.28
C ARG A 159 -2.65 0.40 2.90
N SER A 160 -2.04 -0.12 3.97
CA SER A 160 -2.55 -1.32 4.65
C SER A 160 -3.95 -1.11 5.23
N TYR A 161 -4.20 0.03 5.86
CA TYR A 161 -5.52 0.38 6.36
C TYR A 161 -6.57 0.48 5.24
N LEU A 162 -6.23 1.13 4.13
CA LEU A 162 -7.12 1.25 2.98
C LEU A 162 -7.48 -0.12 2.37
N ARG A 163 -6.51 -1.05 2.30
CA ARG A 163 -6.78 -2.44 1.88
C ARG A 163 -7.74 -3.15 2.81
N LYS A 164 -7.51 -3.06 4.12
CA LYS A 164 -8.43 -3.64 5.12
C LYS A 164 -9.85 -3.10 4.94
N ARG A 165 -10.00 -1.78 4.83
CA ARG A 165 -11.31 -1.16 4.59
C ARG A 165 -11.94 -1.61 3.26
N ALA A 166 -11.14 -1.73 2.19
CA ALA A 166 -11.62 -2.22 0.90
C ALA A 166 -12.13 -3.67 1.00
N ARG A 167 -11.42 -4.55 1.72
CA ARG A 167 -11.87 -5.92 2.01
C ARG A 167 -13.18 -5.96 2.78
N GLU A 168 -13.31 -5.14 3.82
CA GLU A 168 -14.54 -5.05 4.62
C GLU A 168 -15.72 -4.58 3.77
N LEU A 169 -15.52 -3.58 2.91
CA LEU A 169 -16.56 -3.11 1.98
C LEU A 169 -16.96 -4.19 0.97
N ARG A 170 -16.00 -4.91 0.40
CA ARG A 170 -16.25 -6.02 -0.53
C ARG A 170 -17.06 -7.15 0.12
N SER A 171 -16.79 -7.41 1.40
CA SER A 171 -17.49 -8.44 2.18
C SER A 171 -18.87 -7.98 2.67
N SER A 172 -19.13 -6.67 2.69
CA SER A 172 -20.40 -6.10 3.09
C SER A 172 -21.42 -6.15 1.95
N THR A 173 -22.64 -6.62 2.26
CA THR A 173 -23.80 -6.57 1.36
C THR A 173 -24.20 -5.13 0.98
N GLU A 174 -23.75 -4.14 1.74
CA GLU A 174 -24.08 -2.73 1.53
C GLU A 174 -23.35 -2.10 0.33
N SER A 175 -22.18 -2.66 -0.06
CA SER A 175 -21.43 -2.21 -1.23
C SER A 175 -22.15 -2.47 -2.57
N ARG A 176 -23.23 -3.26 -2.57
CA ARG A 176 -24.00 -3.61 -3.77
C ARG A 176 -25.22 -2.71 -4.01
N LYS A 177 -25.48 -1.72 -3.15
CA LYS A 177 -26.57 -0.75 -3.39
C LYS A 177 -26.21 0.08 -4.62
N HIS A 178 -26.89 -0.23 -5.73
CA HIS A 178 -26.64 0.37 -7.02
C HIS A 178 -26.88 1.88 -6.99
N SER A 179 -25.90 2.62 -7.47
CA SER A 179 -26.04 4.04 -7.73
C SER A 179 -26.94 4.18 -8.96
N ASP A 180 -28.22 4.52 -8.76
CA ASP A 180 -29.19 4.49 -9.85
C ASP A 180 -29.17 5.74 -10.75
N ASP A 181 -28.51 6.82 -10.31
CA ASP A 181 -28.43 8.08 -11.04
C ASP A 181 -27.18 8.17 -11.95
N HIS A 182 -27.36 8.78 -13.12
CA HIS A 182 -26.32 8.96 -14.15
C HIS A 182 -25.06 9.62 -13.59
N LYS A 183 -25.19 10.73 -12.84
CA LYS A 183 -24.05 11.50 -12.33
C LYS A 183 -23.24 10.66 -11.35
N THR A 184 -23.94 9.94 -10.49
CA THR A 184 -23.31 9.07 -9.48
C THR A 184 -22.58 7.88 -10.11
N LEU A 185 -23.15 7.27 -11.16
CA LEU A 185 -22.48 6.20 -11.93
C LEU A 185 -21.22 6.69 -12.63
N VAL A 186 -21.27 7.85 -13.28
CA VAL A 186 -20.10 8.44 -13.95
C VAL A 186 -18.98 8.71 -12.94
N GLN A 187 -19.32 9.25 -11.77
CA GLN A 187 -18.33 9.49 -10.72
C GLN A 187 -17.74 8.17 -10.19
N ALA A 188 -18.57 7.16 -9.94
CA ALA A 188 -18.11 5.85 -9.49
C ALA A 188 -17.17 5.19 -10.50
N ILE A 189 -17.50 5.26 -11.80
CA ILE A 189 -16.65 4.75 -12.89
C ILE A 189 -15.29 5.45 -12.90
N ASN A 190 -15.26 6.77 -12.75
CA ASN A 190 -14.00 7.52 -12.72
C ASN A 190 -13.15 7.16 -11.50
N ASN A 191 -13.77 6.99 -10.33
CA ASN A 191 -13.09 6.55 -9.12
C ASN A 191 -12.50 5.15 -9.31
N MET A 192 -13.31 4.18 -9.78
CA MET A 192 -12.86 2.80 -10.02
C MET A 192 -11.70 2.74 -11.01
N LYS A 193 -11.75 3.51 -12.10
CA LYS A 193 -10.63 3.58 -13.06
C LYS A 193 -9.32 4.03 -12.41
N ARG A 194 -9.36 5.05 -11.56
CA ARG A 194 -8.17 5.54 -10.85
C ARG A 194 -7.66 4.54 -9.82
N ASP A 195 -8.58 3.86 -9.14
CA ASP A 195 -8.21 2.88 -8.13
C ASP A 195 -7.64 1.61 -8.77
N ILE A 196 -8.17 1.19 -9.94
CA ILE A 196 -7.61 0.12 -10.79
C ILE A 196 -6.18 0.44 -11.20
N THR A 197 -5.90 1.63 -11.76
CA THR A 197 -4.54 1.98 -12.19
C THR A 197 -3.56 2.00 -11.02
N THR A 198 -4.03 2.46 -9.85
CA THR A 198 -3.23 2.45 -8.61
C THR A 198 -2.92 1.03 -8.17
N LEU A 199 -3.91 0.13 -8.13
CA LEU A 199 -3.71 -1.26 -7.74
C LEU A 199 -2.85 -2.05 -8.73
N GLN A 200 -3.01 -1.83 -10.03
CA GLN A 200 -2.15 -2.42 -11.05
C GLN A 200 -0.69 -2.03 -10.83
N LEU A 201 -0.40 -0.76 -10.53
CA LEU A 201 0.95 -0.32 -10.20
C LEU A 201 1.47 -0.98 -8.91
N LEU A 202 0.66 -1.02 -7.85
CA LEU A 202 1.06 -1.66 -6.59
C LEU A 202 1.34 -3.15 -6.78
N ASN A 203 0.52 -3.85 -7.57
CA ASN A 203 0.69 -5.27 -7.86
C ASN A 203 1.98 -5.53 -8.66
N ARG A 204 2.24 -4.74 -9.70
CA ARG A 204 3.50 -4.80 -10.47
C ARG A 204 4.73 -4.55 -9.60
N ARG A 205 4.67 -3.58 -8.69
CA ARG A 205 5.75 -3.30 -7.73
C ARG A 205 6.02 -4.44 -6.77
N MET A 206 5.00 -5.19 -6.35
CA MET A 206 5.20 -6.39 -5.53
C MET A 206 6.02 -7.47 -6.27
N CYS A 207 5.97 -7.47 -7.61
CA CYS A 207 6.78 -8.33 -8.49
C CYS A 207 8.11 -7.68 -8.92
N GLY A 208 8.46 -6.52 -8.33
CA GLY A 208 9.67 -5.78 -8.68
C GLY A 208 9.64 -5.10 -10.05
N GLU A 209 8.44 -4.84 -10.59
CA GLU A 209 8.23 -4.07 -11.82
C GLU A 209 7.86 -2.62 -11.49
N ASP A 210 8.12 -1.69 -12.43
CA ASP A 210 7.82 -0.26 -12.25
C ASP A 210 8.44 0.36 -10.97
N ILE A 211 9.65 -0.09 -10.62
CA ILE A 211 10.41 0.36 -9.44
C ILE A 211 11.54 1.35 -9.75
N ASP A 212 11.82 1.62 -11.04
CA ASP A 212 12.95 2.46 -11.44
C ASP A 212 12.82 3.92 -10.95
N GLY A 213 11.59 4.43 -10.88
CA GLY A 213 11.29 5.77 -10.40
C GLY A 213 11.16 5.90 -8.89
N MET A 214 11.37 4.83 -8.11
CA MET A 214 11.24 4.87 -6.65
C MET A 214 12.54 5.36 -5.99
N ASP A 215 12.38 6.14 -4.91
CA ASP A 215 13.50 6.58 -4.09
C ASP A 215 14.07 5.44 -3.21
N PHE A 216 15.24 5.68 -2.60
CA PHE A 216 15.91 4.68 -1.78
C PHE A 216 15.05 4.20 -0.59
N PHE A 217 14.31 5.08 0.07
CA PHE A 217 13.47 4.76 1.22
C PHE A 217 12.16 4.07 0.81
N GLU A 218 11.57 4.49 -0.31
CA GLU A 218 10.43 3.81 -0.94
C GLU A 218 10.77 2.36 -1.27
N LEU A 219 11.95 2.10 -1.84
CA LEU A 219 12.43 0.75 -2.14
C LEU A 219 12.70 -0.07 -0.87
N LEU A 220 13.24 0.55 0.19
CA LEU A 220 13.43 -0.14 1.48
C LEU A 220 12.10 -0.63 2.05
N VAL A 221 11.08 0.23 2.02
CA VAL A 221 9.74 -0.10 2.49
C VAL A 221 9.09 -1.15 1.58
N LEU A 222 9.20 -1.01 0.25
CA LEU A 222 8.67 -1.99 -0.70
C LEU A 222 9.29 -3.37 -0.47
N ARG A 223 10.62 -3.46 -0.31
CA ARG A 223 11.32 -4.72 0.01
C ARG A 223 10.73 -5.37 1.25
N LYS A 224 10.48 -4.60 2.31
CA LYS A 224 9.86 -5.11 3.55
C LYS A 224 8.45 -5.64 3.29
N GLN A 225 7.65 -4.96 2.46
CA GLN A 225 6.30 -5.40 2.11
C GLN A 225 6.31 -6.70 1.30
N ILE A 226 7.20 -6.82 0.31
CA ILE A 226 7.36 -8.05 -0.49
C ILE A 226 7.81 -9.21 0.40
N ASN A 227 8.83 -9.01 1.24
CA ASN A 227 9.32 -10.04 2.16
C ASN A 227 8.24 -10.52 3.13
N PHE A 228 7.43 -9.59 3.66
CA PHE A 228 6.29 -9.95 4.51
C PHE A 228 5.31 -10.86 3.77
N GLY A 229 4.92 -10.47 2.55
CA GLY A 229 4.06 -11.29 1.70
C GLY A 229 4.64 -12.68 1.43
N LEU A 230 5.91 -12.73 1.02
CA LEU A 230 6.63 -13.97 0.70
C LEU A 230 6.62 -14.94 1.89
N VAL A 231 7.02 -14.49 3.08
CA VAL A 231 7.06 -15.33 4.29
C VAL A 231 5.69 -15.92 4.61
N TYR A 232 4.62 -15.15 4.47
CA TYR A 232 3.26 -15.63 4.72
C TYR A 232 2.81 -16.65 3.67
N VAL A 233 3.05 -16.37 2.39
CA VAL A 233 2.71 -17.29 1.29
C VAL A 233 3.48 -18.59 1.42
N GLU A 234 4.79 -18.55 1.68
CA GLU A 234 5.65 -19.72 1.91
C GLU A 234 5.17 -20.56 3.10
N SER A 235 4.92 -19.91 4.24
CA SER A 235 4.46 -20.59 5.46
C SER A 235 3.15 -21.35 5.22
N TRP A 236 2.19 -20.72 4.53
CA TRP A 236 0.92 -21.37 4.19
C TRP A 236 1.07 -22.47 3.14
N ALA A 237 1.96 -22.29 2.16
CA ALA A 237 2.26 -23.33 1.17
C ALA A 237 2.82 -24.58 1.86
N LEU A 238 3.82 -24.41 2.74
CA LEU A 238 4.42 -25.51 3.51
C LEU A 238 3.40 -26.20 4.42
N LYS A 239 2.56 -25.42 5.10
CA LYS A 239 1.49 -25.94 5.97
C LYS A 239 0.50 -26.79 5.20
N LYS A 240 0.04 -26.33 4.02
CA LYS A 240 -0.93 -27.07 3.18
C LYS A 240 -0.32 -28.27 2.46
N GLU A 241 0.99 -28.23 2.18
CA GLU A 241 1.74 -29.37 1.64
C GLU A 241 2.07 -30.45 2.68
N GLY A 242 1.72 -30.25 3.96
CA GLY A 242 2.00 -31.22 5.03
C GLY A 242 3.45 -31.20 5.53
N LYS A 243 4.22 -30.15 5.24
CA LYS A 243 5.63 -30.01 5.66
C LYS A 243 5.83 -29.36 7.03
N LEU A 244 4.75 -29.03 7.74
CA LEU A 244 4.74 -28.54 9.14
C LEU A 244 3.91 -29.45 10.06
N GLY A 245 4.00 -30.76 9.83
CA GLY A 245 3.38 -31.79 10.66
C GLY A 245 4.39 -32.87 11.05
N ASN A 246 5.23 -32.56 12.05
CA ASN A 246 5.74 -33.41 13.13
C ASN A 246 6.81 -32.66 13.93
#